data_AF-A0A7H0I7C7-F1
#
_entry.id   AF-A0A7H0I7C7-F1
#
_cell.length_a   1.000
_cell.length_b   1.000
_cell.length_c   1.000
_cell.angle_alpha   90.00
_cell.angle_beta   90.00
_cell.angle_gamma   90.00
#
_symmetry.space_group_name_H-M   'P 1'
#
loop_
_entity.id
_entity.type
_entity.pdbx_description
1 polymer ?
#
loop_
_entity_poly.entity_id
_entity_poly.type
_entity_poly.pdbx_seq_one_letter_code
_entity_poly.pdbx_strand_id
1 'polypeptide(L)' 'MAHHPRDGLRRPLAGHETQVWLATTPDVTPRTGGYRYHRRTRTPHPAALEERFQAGLLRELERRTGVPLD' A
#
# COMPACT_ATOMS: atom_id res chain seq x y z
N MET A 1 34.54 -21.04 5.73
CA MET A 1 33.82 -20.80 4.46
C MET A 1 32.44 -20.26 4.79
N ALA A 2 32.24 -18.96 4.60
CA ALA A 2 30.97 -18.29 4.89
C ALA A 2 30.01 -18.48 3.70
N HIS A 3 28.86 -19.09 3.95
CA HIS A 3 27.79 -19.22 2.97
C HIS A 3 27.08 -17.87 2.85
N HIS A 4 27.43 -17.10 1.83
CA HIS A 4 26.69 -15.91 1.42
C HIS A 4 25.60 -16.37 0.43
N PRO A 5 24.30 -16.35 0.79
CA PRO A 5 23.28 -16.63 -0.20
C PRO A 5 23.30 -15.49 -1.20
N ARG A 6 23.58 -15.85 -2.46
CA ARG A 6 23.60 -14.94 -3.60
C ARG A 6 22.23 -14.28 -3.68
N ASP A 7 22.21 -12.95 -3.61
CA ASP A 7 21.08 -12.10 -3.98
C ASP A 7 20.73 -12.35 -5.47
N GLY A 8 19.98 -13.41 -5.71
CA GLY A 8 19.49 -13.82 -7.01
C GLY A 8 18.32 -12.92 -7.40
N LEU A 9 18.62 -11.90 -8.20
CA LEU A 9 17.71 -11.23 -9.13
C LEU A 9 16.29 -11.00 -8.57
N ARG A 10 16.10 -9.92 -7.81
CA ARG A 10 14.78 -9.47 -7.35
C ARG A 10 13.90 -9.15 -8.57
N ARG A 11 13.17 -10.15 -9.08
CA ARG A 11 12.09 -9.94 -10.04
C ARG A 11 11.18 -8.84 -9.48
N PRO A 12 10.74 -7.86 -10.30
CA PRO A 12 9.66 -6.99 -9.88
C PRO A 12 8.48 -7.89 -9.55
N LEU A 13 8.12 -7.94 -8.26
CA LEU A 13 6.99 -8.75 -7.82
C LEU A 13 5.77 -8.30 -8.60
N ALA A 14 5.02 -9.27 -9.12
CA ALA A 14 3.74 -8.98 -9.74
C ALA A 14 2.83 -8.32 -8.68
N GLY A 15 1.89 -7.48 -9.13
CA GLY A 15 1.00 -6.76 -8.20
C GLY A 15 0.30 -7.71 -7.21
N HIS A 16 -0.14 -8.88 -7.67
CA HIS A 16 -0.80 -9.88 -6.84
C HIS A 16 0.10 -10.46 -5.74
N GLU A 17 1.39 -10.69 -6.01
CA GLU A 17 2.34 -11.19 -5.00
C GLU A 17 2.61 -10.16 -3.89
N THR A 18 2.48 -8.87 -4.23
CA THR A 18 2.55 -7.79 -3.24
C THR A 18 1.28 -7.75 -2.38
N GLN A 19 0.11 -8.00 -2.96
CA GLN A 19 -1.16 -8.06 -2.22
C GLN A 19 -1.20 -9.25 -1.26
N VAL A 20 -0.80 -10.44 -1.70
CA VAL A 20 -0.71 -11.62 -0.83
C VAL A 20 0.22 -11.34 0.35
N TRP A 21 1.41 -10.78 0.08
CA TRP A 21 2.36 -10.43 1.13
C TRP A 21 1.78 -9.41 2.13
N LEU A 22 1.06 -8.37 1.67
CA LEU A 22 0.42 -7.40 2.56
C LEU A 22 -0.67 -8.02 3.43
N ALA A 23 -1.41 -9.00 2.90
CA ALA A 23 -2.51 -9.64 3.61
C ALA A 23 -2.05 -10.65 4.68
N THR A 24 -0.87 -11.26 4.50
CA THR A 24 -0.43 -12.39 5.35
C THR A 24 0.74 -12.06 6.27
N THR A 25 1.45 -10.94 6.07
CA THR A 25 2.67 -10.62 6.83
C THR A 25 2.34 -9.83 8.10
N PRO A 26 2.80 -10.25 9.29
CA PRO A 26 2.52 -9.54 10.54
C PRO A 26 3.32 -8.24 10.68
N ASP A 27 4.53 -8.17 10.11
CA ASP A 27 5.50 -7.10 10.36
C ASP A 27 5.50 -6.00 9.27
N VAL A 28 4.32 -5.49 8.93
CA VAL A 28 4.17 -4.42 7.94
C VAL A 28 4.12 -3.06 8.66
N THR A 29 5.12 -2.20 8.45
CA THR A 29 5.19 -0.86 9.08
C THR A 29 5.15 0.28 8.04
N PRO A 30 4.14 1.17 8.04
CA PRO A 30 2.96 1.14 8.91
C PRO A 30 2.01 0.01 8.50
N ARG A 31 1.23 -0.48 9.49
CA ARG A 31 0.27 -1.58 9.31
C ARG A 31 -0.90 -1.19 8.42
N THR A 32 -1.24 0.10 8.40
CA THR A 32 -2.27 0.71 7.56
C THR A 32 -1.74 2.01 6.94
N GLY A 33 -2.38 2.51 5.88
CA GLY A 33 -2.12 3.84 5.32
C GLY A 33 -0.79 4.06 4.58
N GLY A 34 0.12 3.09 4.56
CA GLY A 34 1.40 3.21 3.85
C GLY A 34 1.27 2.93 2.35
N TYR A 35 1.80 3.82 1.50
CA TYR A 35 1.92 3.55 0.07
C TYR A 35 3.09 2.59 -0.21
N ARG A 36 2.79 1.46 -0.86
CA ARG A 36 3.73 0.35 -1.07
C ARG A 36 3.96 0.14 -2.56
N TYR A 37 5.23 0.12 -2.94
CA TYR A 37 5.66 -0.22 -4.29
C TYR A 37 6.80 -1.25 -4.21
N HIS A 38 6.58 -2.44 -4.77
CA HIS A 38 7.50 -3.59 -4.68
C HIS A 38 8.01 -3.88 -3.25
N ARG A 39 7.08 -3.99 -2.30
CA ARG A 39 7.30 -4.21 -0.84
C ARG A 39 8.07 -3.10 -0.11
N ARG A 40 8.32 -1.95 -0.74
CA ARG A 40 8.96 -0.79 -0.09
C ARG A 40 7.91 0.28 0.20
N THR A 41 7.95 0.85 1.41
CA THR A 41 7.19 2.07 1.73
C THR A 41 7.75 3.21 0.91
N ARG A 42 6.88 3.98 0.26
CA ARG A 42 7.24 5.22 -0.42
C ARG A 42 6.29 6.32 0.01
N THR A 43 6.73 7.55 -0.05
CA THR A 43 5.85 8.70 0.11
C THR A 43 4.87 8.73 -1.07
N PRO A 44 3.55 8.73 -0.82
CA PRO A 44 2.58 8.87 -1.90
C PRO A 44 2.64 10.27 -2.51
N HIS A 45 1.88 10.48 -3.59
CA HIS A 45 1.66 11.81 -4.11
C HIS A 45 1.03 12.72 -3.01
N PRO A 46 1.46 13.99 -2.85
CA PRO A 46 0.99 14.86 -1.77
C PRO A 46 -0.53 15.03 -1.69
N ALA A 47 -1.22 15.04 -2.83
CA ALA A 47 -2.69 15.12 -2.86
C ALA A 47 -3.37 13.97 -2.11
N ALA A 48 -2.75 12.77 -2.07
CA ALA A 48 -3.29 11.64 -1.32
C ALA A 48 -3.13 11.79 0.20
N LEU A 49 -2.32 12.76 0.66
CA LEU A 49 -2.15 13.10 2.08
C LEU A 49 -2.98 14.32 2.50
N GLU A 50 -3.70 14.95 1.58
CA GLU A 50 -4.45 16.17 1.85
C GLU A 50 -5.85 15.82 2.39
N GLU A 51 -6.10 16.15 3.66
CA GLU A 51 -7.32 15.73 4.38
C GLU A 51 -8.60 16.31 3.77
N ARG A 52 -8.56 17.52 3.20
CA ARG A 52 -9.74 18.12 2.58
C ARG A 52 -10.10 17.40 1.29
N PHE A 53 -9.09 16.98 0.52
CA PHE A 53 -9.25 16.12 -0.64
C PHE A 53 -9.85 14.76 -0.24
N GLN A 54 -9.31 14.11 0.80
CA GLN A 54 -9.83 12.83 1.30
C GLN A 54 -11.30 12.93 1.73
N ALA A 55 -11.64 13.94 2.54
CA ALA A 55 -13.01 14.17 2.99
C ALA A 55 -13.96 14.50 1.82
N GLY A 56 -13.47 15.25 0.81
CA GLY A 56 -14.23 15.50 -0.42
C GLY A 56 -14.50 14.23 -1.22
N LEU A 57 -13.50 13.36 -1.35
CA LEU A 57 -13.61 12.08 -2.05
C LEU A 57 -14.60 11.15 -1.34
N LEU A 58 -14.55 11.02 -0.01
CA LEU A 58 -15.46 10.17 0.74
C LEU A 58 -16.92 10.61 0.53
N ARG A 59 -17.23 11.90 0.72
CA ARG A 59 -18.58 12.44 0.46
C ARG A 59 -19.07 12.20 -0.97
N GLU A 60 -18.18 12.28 -1.95
CA GLU A 60 -18.50 11.99 -3.34
C GLU A 60 -18.87 10.53 -3.57
N LEU A 61 -18.07 9.62 -2.98
CA LEU A 61 -18.28 8.17 -3.08
C LEU A 61 -19.56 7.75 -2.36
N GLU A 62 -19.81 8.28 -1.16
CA GLU A 62 -21.07 8.06 -0.43
C GLU A 62 -22.27 8.46 -1.29
N ARG A 63 -22.24 9.67 -1.87
CA ARG A 63 -23.34 10.17 -2.70
C ARG A 63 -23.58 9.31 -3.95
N ARG A 64 -22.51 8.77 -4.55
CA ARG A 64 -22.61 7.95 -5.77
C ARG A 64 -23.01 6.51 -5.51
N THR A 65 -22.61 5.95 -4.37
CA THR A 65 -22.79 4.53 -4.06
C THR A 65 -23.98 4.28 -3.13
N GLY A 66 -24.44 5.30 -2.40
CA GLY A 66 -25.44 5.15 -1.34
C GLY A 66 -24.93 4.41 -0.10
N VAL A 67 -23.63 4.11 -0.04
CA VAL A 67 -22.98 3.44 1.09
C VAL A 67 -22.35 4.51 1.98
N PRO A 68 -22.68 4.58 3.28
CA PRO A 68 -21.99 5.46 4.24
C PRO A 68 -20.51 5.08 4.38
N LEU A 69 -19.62 6.06 4.43
CA LEU A 69 -18.18 5.88 4.56
C LEU A 69 -17.65 6.78 5.69
N ASP A 70 -17.36 6.16 6.83
CA ASP A 70 -16.79 6.81 8.03
C ASP A 70 -15.26 7.01 7.95
#